data_AF-A0A7S2Q241-F1
#
_entry.id   AF-A0A7S2Q241-F1
#
_cell.length_a   1.000
_cell.length_b   1.000
_cell.length_c   1.000
_cell.angle_alpha   90.00
_cell.angle_beta   90.00
_cell.angle_gamma   90.00
#
_symmetry.space_group_name_H-M   'P 1'
#
loop_
_entity.id
_entity.type
_entity.pdbx_description
1 polymer ?
#
loop_
_entity_poly.entity_id
_entity_poly.type
_entity_poly.pdbx_seq_one_letter_code
_entity_poly.pdbx_strand_id
1 'polypeptide(L)'
;KVGGGGTPTTKAAQGPFHRKVYWKPMELADTEGTIFGEQLRKSVLDTEALTRMFEAETHKGREQSRRSSALVSKAQLRSVGTKLLSDHRARNIAIILKRLPVSTKEAISILKRLSWECEELTTDDLEQVLEVIPTKEEAERLLEHQAPEARAKLRD
;
A
#
# COMPACT_ATOMS: atom_id res chain seq x y z
N LYS A 1 -8.31 15.28 -37.61
CA LYS A 1 -7.24 16.24 -37.26
C LYS A 1 -7.74 17.04 -36.05
N VAL A 2 -7.49 16.49 -34.87
CA VAL A 2 -6.71 17.07 -33.75
C VAL A 2 -7.43 18.19 -33.01
N GLY A 3 -7.63 17.97 -31.71
CA GLY A 3 -8.00 19.01 -30.76
C GLY A 3 -8.19 18.46 -29.34
N GLY A 4 -7.29 17.58 -28.89
CA GLY A 4 -7.28 17.11 -27.50
C GLY A 4 -6.91 18.27 -26.57
N GLY A 5 -7.84 18.65 -25.70
CA GLY A 5 -7.62 19.64 -24.65
C GLY A 5 -6.65 19.10 -23.61
N GLY A 6 -5.37 19.44 -23.76
CA GLY A 6 -4.37 19.26 -22.72
C GLY A 6 -4.70 20.18 -21.55
N THR A 7 -5.00 19.59 -20.40
CA THR A 7 -5.02 20.31 -19.13
C THR A 7 -3.64 20.93 -18.91
N PRO A 8 -3.55 22.25 -18.65
CA PRO A 8 -2.28 22.86 -18.32
C PRO A 8 -1.80 22.25 -17.00
N THR A 9 -0.68 21.55 -17.06
CA THR A 9 0.06 21.10 -15.87
C THR A 9 0.70 22.34 -15.24
N THR A 10 -0.11 23.09 -14.50
CA THR A 10 0.38 24.14 -13.62
C THR A 10 1.37 23.49 -12.67
N LYS A 11 2.66 23.84 -12.80
CA LYS A 11 3.71 23.43 -11.85
C LYS A 11 3.14 23.62 -10.45
N ALA A 12 3.02 22.53 -9.68
CA ALA A 12 2.54 22.60 -8.31
C ALA A 12 3.41 23.63 -7.57
N ALA A 13 2.84 24.80 -7.32
CA ALA A 13 3.48 25.83 -6.52
C ALA A 13 3.93 25.16 -5.22
N GLN A 14 5.18 25.38 -4.83
CA GLN A 14 5.64 24.89 -3.53
C GLN A 14 4.66 25.42 -2.49
N GLY A 15 4.04 24.51 -1.73
CA GLY A 15 3.10 24.90 -0.70
C GLY A 15 3.75 25.88 0.27
N PRO A 16 2.96 26.73 0.96
CA PRO A 16 3.51 27.71 1.89
C PRO A 16 4.45 27.03 2.89
N PHE A 17 5.59 27.67 3.15
CA PHE A 17 6.64 27.16 4.04
C PHE A 17 7.25 25.81 3.62
N HIS A 18 7.26 25.51 2.31
CA HIS A 18 7.82 24.28 1.74
C HIS A 18 7.17 22.98 2.27
N ARG A 19 5.96 23.09 2.84
CA ARG A 19 5.17 21.96 3.36
C ARG A 19 3.99 21.67 2.44
N LYS A 20 3.65 20.39 2.32
CA LYS A 20 2.40 19.98 1.68
C LYS A 20 1.26 20.27 2.65
N VAL A 21 0.39 21.20 2.28
CA VAL A 21 -0.88 21.42 2.98
C VAL A 21 -1.89 20.46 2.35
N TYR A 22 -2.37 19.48 3.12
CA TYR A 22 -3.34 18.47 2.68
C TYR A 22 -4.78 18.98 2.75
N TRP A 23 -5.00 20.24 2.39
CA TRP A 23 -6.34 20.77 2.27
C TRP A 23 -6.97 20.37 0.93
N LYS A 24 -8.30 20.29 0.89
CA LYS A 24 -9.03 20.16 -0.35
C LYS A 24 -9.37 21.59 -0.84
N PRO A 25 -8.73 22.09 -1.92
CA PRO A 25 -9.09 23.40 -2.44
C PRO A 25 -10.53 23.38 -2.93
N MET A 26 -11.26 24.45 -2.66
CA MET A 26 -12.62 24.68 -3.17
C MET A 26 -12.52 25.38 -4.52
N GLU A 27 -13.39 25.02 -5.47
CA GLU A 27 -13.47 25.73 -6.74
C GLU A 27 -14.09 27.11 -6.51
N LEU A 28 -13.65 28.13 -7.25
CA LEU A 28 -14.13 29.51 -7.05
C LEU A 28 -15.65 29.62 -7.24
N ALA A 29 -16.24 28.80 -8.13
CA ALA A 29 -17.68 28.76 -8.35
C ALA A 29 -18.48 28.27 -7.12
N ASP A 30 -17.86 27.45 -6.27
CA ASP A 30 -18.48 26.90 -5.06
C ASP A 30 -18.34 27.84 -3.85
N THR A 31 -17.66 28.99 -4.01
CA THR A 31 -17.42 29.93 -2.91
C THR A 31 -18.57 30.91 -2.67
N GLU A 32 -19.46 31.10 -3.64
CA GLU A 32 -20.61 32.00 -3.54
C GLU A 32 -21.61 31.52 -2.47
N GLY A 33 -22.02 32.42 -1.57
CA GLY A 33 -22.89 32.07 -0.43
C GLY A 33 -22.20 31.33 0.72
N THR A 34 -20.87 31.15 0.64
CA THR A 34 -20.06 30.62 1.76
C THR A 34 -19.29 31.71 2.47
N ILE A 35 -18.75 31.42 3.66
CA ILE A 35 -17.85 32.32 4.40
C ILE A 35 -16.56 32.67 3.61
N PHE A 36 -16.22 31.90 2.57
CA PHE A 36 -15.05 32.14 1.72
C PHE A 36 -15.33 33.11 0.56
N GLY A 37 -16.62 33.37 0.25
CA GLY A 37 -17.04 34.35 -0.75
C GLY A 37 -17.10 35.79 -0.21
N GLU A 38 -17.01 35.97 1.11
CA GLU A 38 -16.90 37.29 1.73
C GLU A 38 -15.50 37.90 1.50
N GLN A 39 -15.45 39.22 1.29
CA GLN A 39 -14.22 39.97 0.99
C GLN A 39 -13.08 39.59 1.96
N LEU A 40 -11.98 39.03 1.44
CA LEU A 40 -10.81 38.67 2.23
C LEU A 40 -10.36 39.87 3.08
N ARG A 41 -10.48 39.75 4.40
CA ARG A 41 -9.84 40.68 5.32
C ARG A 41 -8.34 40.52 5.11
N LYS A 42 -7.67 41.58 4.64
CA LYS A 42 -6.20 41.62 4.56
C LYS A 42 -5.67 41.49 5.99
N SER A 43 -5.30 40.28 6.37
CA SER A 43 -4.55 40.02 7.60
C SER A 43 -3.07 40.26 7.30
N VAL A 44 -2.42 41.00 8.18
CA VAL A 44 -0.96 41.15 8.14
C VAL A 44 -0.38 39.91 8.81
N LEU A 45 0.07 38.96 8.00
CA LEU A 45 0.79 37.78 8.48
C LEU A 45 2.29 38.03 8.31
N ASP A 46 3.05 37.79 9.38
CA ASP A 46 4.51 37.76 9.32
C ASP A 46 4.96 36.44 8.67
N THR A 47 5.16 36.50 7.36
CA THR A 47 5.58 35.35 6.56
C THR A 47 7.01 34.91 6.87
N GLU A 48 7.86 35.81 7.37
CA GLU A 48 9.25 35.50 7.70
C GLU A 48 9.35 34.71 9.01
N ALA A 49 8.61 35.12 10.04
CA ALA A 49 8.51 34.37 11.29
C ALA A 49 7.93 32.97 11.07
N LEU A 50 6.84 32.85 10.29
CA LEU A 50 6.24 31.56 9.97
C LEU A 50 7.21 30.65 9.20
N THR A 51 8.00 31.21 8.27
CA THR A 51 9.01 30.45 7.54
C THR A 51 10.06 29.87 8.49
N ARG A 52 10.60 30.67 9.42
CA ARG A 52 11.58 30.20 10.42
C ARG A 52 11.01 29.12 11.35
N MET A 53 9.76 29.27 11.80
CA MET A 53 9.10 28.27 12.66
C MET A 53 8.94 26.92 11.96
N PHE A 54 8.54 26.92 10.69
CA PHE A 54 8.26 25.69 9.96
C PHE A 54 9.51 25.04 9.33
N GLU A 55 10.58 25.80 9.08
CA GLU A 55 11.86 25.28 8.57
C GLU A 55 12.63 24.47 9.63
N ALA A 56 12.59 24.87 10.90
CA ALA A 56 13.28 24.20 12.01
C ALA A 56 12.85 22.73 12.18
N GLU A 57 11.63 22.39 11.76
CA GLU A 57 11.07 21.03 11.87
C GLU A 57 11.46 20.11 10.69
N THR A 58 11.98 20.68 9.59
CA THR A 58 12.28 19.93 8.35
C THR A 58 13.53 19.05 8.43
N HIS A 59 14.49 19.41 9.29
CA HIS A 59 15.74 18.66 9.44
C HIS A 59 15.54 17.28 10.09
N LYS A 60 14.58 17.16 11.02
CA LYS A 60 14.29 15.89 11.71
C LYS A 60 13.48 14.90 10.83
N GLY A 61 12.58 15.40 9.99
CA GLY A 61 11.70 14.56 9.16
C GLY A 61 12.29 14.13 7.80
N ARG A 62 13.20 14.92 7.21
CA ARG A 62 13.78 14.62 5.88
C ARG A 62 14.68 13.39 5.87
N GLU A 63 15.42 13.12 6.95
CA GLU A 63 16.25 11.91 7.06
C GLU A 63 15.40 10.64 7.12
N GLN A 64 14.26 10.70 7.82
CA GLN A 64 13.37 9.55 8.00
C GLN A 64 12.57 9.25 6.72
N SER A 65 12.13 10.28 5.99
CA SER A 65 11.37 10.15 4.74
C SER A 65 12.23 9.67 3.55
N ARG A 66 13.50 10.07 3.47
CA ARG A 66 14.42 9.57 2.42
C ARG A 66 14.73 8.08 2.57
N ARG A 67 14.80 7.59 3.81
CA ARG A 67 15.01 6.16 4.08
C ARG A 67 13.81 5.32 3.63
N SER A 68 12.58 5.78 3.87
CA SER A 68 11.37 5.02 3.48
C SER A 68 11.13 5.03 1.96
N SER A 69 11.36 6.15 1.27
CA SER A 69 11.18 6.21 -0.20
C SER A 69 12.24 5.40 -0.97
N ALA A 70 13.49 5.39 -0.49
CA ALA A 70 14.56 4.59 -1.08
C ALA A 70 14.28 3.08 -0.97
N LEU A 71 13.70 2.63 0.15
CA LEU A 71 13.31 1.23 0.35
C LEU A 71 12.16 0.80 -0.58
N VAL A 72 11.15 1.65 -0.79
CA VAL A 72 10.03 1.37 -1.69
C VAL A 72 10.50 1.29 -3.15
N SER A 73 11.37 2.22 -3.58
CA SER A 73 11.89 2.23 -4.97
C SER A 73 12.77 1.02 -5.27
N LYS A 74 13.63 0.57 -4.33
CA LYS A 74 14.44 -0.65 -4.49
C LYS A 74 13.58 -1.91 -4.51
N ALA A 75 12.46 -1.96 -3.79
CA ALA A 75 11.52 -3.07 -3.82
C ALA A 75 10.75 -3.15 -5.16
N GLN A 76 10.43 -2.01 -5.77
CA GLN A 76 9.81 -1.95 -7.09
C GLN A 76 10.77 -2.35 -8.22
N LEU A 77 12.06 -2.05 -8.13
CA LEU A 77 13.05 -2.45 -9.14
C LEU A 77 13.35 -3.96 -9.16
N ARG A 78 13.01 -4.71 -8.10
CA ARG A 78 13.12 -6.18 -8.06
C ARG A 78 11.89 -6.90 -8.61
N SER A 79 10.89 -6.17 -9.11
CA SER A 79 9.58 -6.73 -9.46
C SER A 79 9.50 -7.41 -10.83
N VAL A 80 10.59 -7.98 -11.34
CA VAL A 80 10.55 -8.67 -12.64
C VAL A 80 10.05 -10.10 -12.40
N GLY A 81 8.81 -10.36 -12.80
CA GLY A 81 8.20 -11.70 -12.74
C GLY A 81 6.68 -11.66 -12.72
N THR A 82 6.05 -12.81 -12.90
CA THR A 82 4.58 -12.96 -12.88
C THR A 82 4.05 -12.96 -11.45
N LYS A 83 3.07 -12.10 -11.15
CA LYS A 83 2.29 -12.17 -9.90
C LYS A 83 1.18 -13.21 -10.05
N LEU A 84 1.19 -14.25 -9.21
CA LEU A 84 0.10 -15.25 -9.19
C LEU A 84 -1.08 -14.81 -8.30
N LEU A 85 -0.76 -14.16 -7.17
CA LEU A 85 -1.71 -13.69 -6.17
C LEU A 85 -1.64 -12.16 -6.05
N SER A 86 -2.74 -11.54 -5.61
CA SER A 86 -2.72 -10.11 -5.27
C SER A 86 -1.90 -9.87 -4.00
N ASP A 87 -1.30 -8.68 -3.85
CA ASP A 87 -0.44 -8.37 -2.70
C ASP A 87 -1.19 -8.49 -1.36
N HIS A 88 -2.49 -8.16 -1.35
CA HIS A 88 -3.35 -8.34 -0.19
C HIS A 88 -3.58 -9.82 0.12
N ARG A 89 -3.90 -10.62 -0.91
CA ARG A 89 -4.15 -12.05 -0.77
C ARG A 89 -2.90 -12.81 -0.31
N ALA A 90 -1.76 -12.55 -0.92
CA ALA A 90 -0.48 -13.15 -0.55
C ALA A 90 -0.09 -12.82 0.90
N ARG A 91 -0.31 -11.56 1.32
CA ARG A 91 -0.06 -11.15 2.71
C ARG A 91 -0.95 -11.88 3.70
N ASN A 92 -2.24 -12.02 3.43
CA ASN A 92 -3.16 -12.71 4.34
C ASN A 92 -2.80 -14.19 4.49
N ILE A 93 -2.51 -14.87 3.37
CA ILE A 93 -2.01 -16.25 3.38
C ILE A 93 -0.73 -16.35 4.23
N ALA A 94 0.23 -15.44 4.01
CA ALA A 94 1.50 -15.46 4.74
C ALA A 94 1.32 -15.20 6.25
N ILE A 95 0.40 -14.30 6.65
CA ILE A 95 0.09 -14.04 8.05
C ILE A 95 -0.47 -15.30 8.72
N ILE A 96 -1.46 -15.95 8.10
CA ILE A 96 -2.11 -17.13 8.67
C ILE A 96 -1.11 -18.29 8.75
N LEU A 97 -0.41 -18.59 7.66
CA LEU A 97 0.59 -19.68 7.65
C LEU A 97 1.71 -19.46 8.67
N LYS A 98 2.08 -18.22 8.97
CA LYS A 98 3.09 -17.90 9.99
C LYS A 98 2.57 -18.05 11.43
N ARG A 99 1.26 -17.89 11.64
CA ARG A 99 0.62 -18.02 12.95
C ARG A 99 0.37 -19.46 13.35
N LEU A 100 0.30 -20.37 12.38
CA LEU A 100 0.13 -21.79 12.65
C LEU A 100 1.28 -22.33 13.52
N PRO A 101 0.96 -23.24 14.48
CA PRO A 101 1.96 -23.83 15.36
C PRO A 101 2.89 -24.83 14.64
N VAL A 102 2.56 -25.20 13.41
CA VAL A 102 3.24 -26.21 12.61
C VAL A 102 3.69 -25.64 11.27
N SER A 103 4.71 -26.24 10.65
CA SER A 103 5.11 -25.87 9.30
C SER A 103 4.02 -26.23 8.28
N THR A 104 4.01 -25.55 7.12
CA THR A 104 3.04 -25.85 6.06
C THR A 104 3.09 -27.31 5.60
N LYS A 105 4.26 -27.95 5.60
CA LYS A 105 4.41 -29.37 5.23
C LYS A 105 3.78 -30.30 6.26
N GLU A 106 4.00 -30.02 7.54
CA GLU A 106 3.39 -30.76 8.65
C GLU A 106 1.88 -30.58 8.68
N ALA A 107 1.38 -29.35 8.50
CA ALA A 107 -0.04 -29.06 8.39
C ALA A 107 -0.70 -29.91 7.31
N ILE A 108 -0.10 -30.00 6.12
CA ILE A 108 -0.60 -30.86 5.04
C ILE A 108 -0.59 -32.35 5.44
N SER A 109 0.46 -32.81 6.14
CA SER A 109 0.55 -34.20 6.61
C SER A 109 -0.54 -34.52 7.63
N ILE A 110 -0.79 -33.62 8.58
CA ILE A 110 -1.84 -33.75 9.61
C ILE A 110 -3.21 -33.80 8.94
N LEU A 111 -3.50 -32.87 8.03
CA LEU A 111 -4.77 -32.82 7.28
C LEU A 111 -5.00 -34.08 6.44
N LYS A 112 -3.94 -34.67 5.87
CA LYS A 112 -4.04 -35.93 5.10
C LYS A 112 -4.32 -37.16 5.96
N ARG A 113 -3.92 -37.14 7.25
CA ARG A 113 -4.18 -38.25 8.18
C ARG A 113 -5.67 -38.35 8.55
N LEU A 114 -6.43 -37.25 8.40
CA LEU A 114 -7.86 -37.17 8.73
C LEU A 114 -8.17 -37.64 10.17
N SER A 115 -7.23 -37.40 11.09
CA SER A 115 -7.41 -37.69 12.51
C SER A 115 -8.01 -36.47 13.20
N TRP A 116 -9.28 -36.57 13.57
CA TRP A 116 -10.05 -35.46 14.18
C TRP A 116 -9.74 -35.21 15.67
N GLU A 117 -8.98 -36.11 16.29
CA GLU A 117 -8.53 -36.02 17.70
C GLU A 117 -7.11 -35.40 17.83
N CYS A 118 -6.67 -34.64 16.83
CA CYS A 118 -5.31 -34.11 16.79
C CYS A 118 -5.17 -32.82 17.61
N GLU A 119 -4.29 -32.81 18.61
CA GLU A 119 -3.97 -31.60 19.38
C GLU A 119 -3.01 -30.64 18.65
N GLU A 120 -2.38 -31.10 17.56
CA GLU A 120 -1.35 -30.36 16.81
C GLU A 120 -1.91 -29.16 16.03
N LEU A 121 -3.19 -29.19 15.68
CA LEU A 121 -3.92 -28.12 15.01
C LEU A 121 -5.27 -27.95 15.69
N THR A 122 -5.51 -26.77 16.24
CA THR A 122 -6.78 -26.46 16.92
C THR A 122 -7.88 -26.14 15.90
N THR A 123 -9.14 -26.15 16.35
CA THR A 123 -10.28 -25.71 15.52
C THR A 123 -10.07 -24.27 15.03
N ASP A 124 -9.59 -23.37 15.88
CA ASP A 124 -9.32 -21.97 15.53
C ASP A 124 -8.23 -21.84 14.44
N ASP A 125 -7.24 -22.74 14.45
CA ASP A 125 -6.22 -22.78 13.39
C ASP A 125 -6.82 -23.22 12.05
N LEU A 126 -7.74 -24.20 12.08
CA LEU A 126 -8.43 -24.68 10.88
C LEU A 126 -9.38 -23.62 10.32
N GLU A 127 -10.10 -22.89 11.17
CA GLU A 127 -10.94 -21.76 10.77
C GLU A 127 -10.13 -20.68 10.05
N GLN A 128 -8.96 -20.32 10.58
CA GLN A 128 -8.06 -19.38 9.91
C GLN A 128 -7.57 -19.93 8.57
N VAL A 129 -7.21 -21.22 8.48
CA VAL A 129 -6.79 -21.84 7.22
C VAL A 129 -7.92 -21.82 6.18
N LEU A 130 -9.16 -22.03 6.59
CA LEU A 130 -10.33 -21.98 5.71
C LEU A 130 -10.48 -20.62 5.01
N GLU A 131 -10.16 -19.51 5.68
CA GLU A 131 -10.23 -18.15 5.10
C GLU A 131 -9.22 -17.94 3.94
N VAL A 132 -8.16 -18.73 3.92
CA VAL A 132 -7.04 -18.59 2.98
C VAL A 132 -6.87 -19.75 2.01
N ILE A 133 -7.85 -20.64 1.93
CA ILE A 133 -7.88 -21.68 0.90
C ILE A 133 -7.89 -21.01 -0.48
N PRO A 134 -6.95 -21.37 -1.39
CA PRO A 134 -6.91 -20.81 -2.74
C PRO A 134 -8.25 -20.99 -3.47
N THR A 135 -8.70 -19.97 -4.19
CA THR A 135 -9.85 -20.14 -5.09
C THR A 135 -9.48 -21.09 -6.23
N LYS A 136 -10.48 -21.55 -6.98
CA LYS A 136 -10.27 -22.45 -8.13
C LYS A 136 -9.29 -21.84 -9.14
N GLU A 137 -9.47 -20.57 -9.45
CA GLU A 137 -8.63 -19.85 -10.42
C GLU A 137 -7.20 -19.66 -9.90
N GLU A 138 -7.04 -19.42 -8.59
CA GLU A 138 -5.73 -19.34 -7.94
C GLU A 138 -5.01 -20.69 -7.97
N ALA A 139 -5.73 -21.78 -7.68
CA ALA A 139 -5.20 -23.14 -7.72
C ALA A 139 -4.75 -23.54 -9.14
N GLU A 140 -5.55 -23.25 -10.16
CA GLU A 140 -5.20 -23.51 -11.58
C GLU A 140 -3.90 -22.76 -11.96
N ARG A 141 -3.80 -21.47 -11.64
CA ARG A 141 -2.58 -20.68 -11.88
C ARG A 141 -1.35 -21.23 -11.15
N LEU A 142 -1.53 -21.73 -9.92
CA LEU A 142 -0.46 -22.34 -9.14
C LEU A 142 0.02 -23.66 -9.77
N LEU A 143 -0.90 -24.45 -10.33
CA LEU A 143 -0.58 -25.70 -11.02
C LEU A 143 0.19 -25.46 -12.33
N GLU A 144 -0.21 -24.45 -13.11
CA GLU A 144 0.51 -24.03 -14.33
C GLU A 144 1.98 -23.68 -14.06
N HIS A 145 2.28 -23.19 -12.86
CA HIS A 145 3.63 -22.80 -12.45
C HIS A 145 4.30 -23.83 -11.52
N GLN A 146 3.83 -25.09 -11.53
CA GLN A 146 4.42 -26.14 -10.69
C GLN A 146 5.80 -26.59 -11.18
N ALA A 147 6.06 -26.52 -12.50
CA ALA A 147 7.33 -26.90 -13.11
C ALA A 147 8.47 -25.94 -12.69
N PRO A 148 9.70 -26.44 -12.48
CA PRO A 148 10.82 -25.62 -12.00
C PRO A 148 11.16 -24.44 -12.93
N GLU A 149 11.01 -24.63 -14.24
CA GLU A 149 11.22 -23.57 -15.25
C GLU A 149 10.15 -22.47 -15.20
N ALA A 150 8.91 -22.82 -14.84
CA ALA A 150 7.82 -21.87 -14.69
C ALA A 150 7.93 -21.09 -13.38
N ARG A 151 8.46 -21.71 -12.31
CA ARG A 151 8.76 -21.04 -11.03
C ARG A 151 9.83 -19.97 -11.15
N ALA A 152 10.83 -20.19 -12.00
CA ALA A 152 11.89 -19.19 -12.25
C ALA A 152 11.37 -17.89 -12.88
N LYS A 153 10.15 -17.90 -13.45
CA LYS A 153 9.49 -16.72 -14.02
C LYS A 153 8.58 -16.00 -13.02
N LEU A 154 8.38 -16.57 -11.84
CA LEU A 154 7.57 -15.98 -10.78
C LEU A 154 8.32 -14.85 -10.09
N ARG A 155 7.53 -13.89 -9.62
CA ARG A 155 8.04 -12.77 -8.83
C ARG A 155 8.07 -13.13 -7.34
N ASP A 156 9.15 -12.74 -6.65
CA ASP A 156 9.24 -12.72 -5.18
C ASP A 156 8.41 -11.59 -4.55
#